data_AF-A0A4R4BMI0-F1
#
_entry.id   AF-A0A4R4BMI0-F1
#
_cell.length_a   1.000
_cell.length_b   1.000
_cell.length_c   1.000
_cell.angle_alpha   90.00
_cell.angle_beta   90.00
_cell.angle_gamma   90.00
#
_symmetry.space_group_name_H-M   'P 1'
#
loop_
_entity.id
_entity.type
_entity.pdbx_description
1 polymer ?
#
loop_
_entity_poly.entity_id
_entity_poly.type
_entity_poly.pdbx_seq_one_letter_code
_entity_poly.pdbx_strand_id
1 'polypeptide(L)'
;MSIIKKSYNPRDNITPGEIGCAMSYRMIYEHIIKNNLNTVLVLEDDAHIDFKKWHILEKILQQLPEDWDLVYLGYKDGEIRGYIPFISKEGATKRYKKYLRKAGAHELTVGYLISKKGAEILLKKQTPIQYTSNGLIENAILNNEIKAFVSVPKIIHPNTTVKSSIWS
;
A
#
# COMPACT_ATOMS: atom_id res chain seq x y z
N MET A 1 -26.05 -14.87 -13.65
CA MET A 1 -25.77 -13.83 -14.66
C MET A 1 -24.33 -13.37 -14.46
N SER A 2 -23.39 -14.01 -15.16
CA SER A 2 -21.95 -13.80 -14.98
C SER A 2 -21.53 -12.49 -15.65
N ILE A 3 -20.96 -11.57 -14.87
CA ILE A 3 -20.28 -10.40 -15.40
C ILE A 3 -18.86 -10.43 -14.84
N ILE A 4 -18.01 -11.24 -15.45
CA ILE A 4 -16.56 -11.03 -15.41
C ILE A 4 -16.24 -10.36 -16.76
N LYS A 5 -16.32 -9.03 -16.78
CA LYS A 5 -15.75 -8.24 -17.87
C LYS A 5 -14.23 -8.43 -17.80
N LYS A 6 -13.66 -9.07 -18.83
CA LYS A 6 -12.23 -9.08 -19.21
C LYS A 6 -11.27 -9.31 -18.02
N SER A 7 -10.83 -10.55 -17.82
CA SER A 7 -9.77 -10.86 -16.85
C SER A 7 -8.50 -10.08 -17.22
N TYR A 8 -8.25 -8.94 -16.56
CA TYR A 8 -6.93 -8.36 -16.51
C TYR A 8 -6.04 -9.39 -15.82
N ASN A 9 -5.24 -10.10 -16.60
CA ASN A 9 -4.18 -10.92 -16.05
C ASN A 9 -3.00 -9.96 -15.81
N PRO A 10 -2.65 -9.63 -14.55
CA PRO A 10 -1.52 -8.75 -14.26
C PRO A 10 -0.19 -9.28 -14.82
N ARG A 11 -0.14 -10.54 -15.27
CA ARG A 11 1.00 -11.14 -15.97
C ARG A 11 1.18 -10.66 -17.42
N ASP A 12 0.16 -10.07 -18.04
CA ASP A 12 0.16 -9.91 -19.50
C ASP A 12 0.85 -8.63 -19.99
N ASN A 13 1.23 -7.66 -19.14
CA ASN A 13 1.96 -6.44 -19.54
C ASN A 13 2.66 -5.69 -18.37
N ILE A 14 3.50 -6.35 -17.57
CA ILE A 14 4.39 -5.60 -16.64
C ILE A 14 5.60 -5.09 -17.43
N THR A 15 5.79 -3.78 -17.44
CA THR A 15 6.95 -3.15 -18.09
C THR A 15 8.25 -3.46 -17.33
N PRO A 16 9.42 -3.44 -18.00
CA PRO A 16 10.71 -3.60 -17.30
C PRO A 16 10.91 -2.61 -16.14
N GLY A 17 10.40 -1.39 -16.27
CA GLY A 17 10.43 -0.39 -15.20
C GLY A 17 9.61 -0.79 -13.97
N GLU A 18 8.40 -1.34 -14.20
CA GLU A 18 7.56 -1.86 -13.12
C GLU A 18 8.14 -3.14 -12.49
N ILE A 19 8.83 -3.99 -13.26
CA ILE A 19 9.60 -5.12 -12.73
C ILE A 19 10.70 -4.59 -11.81
N GLY A 20 11.45 -3.57 -12.23
CA GLY A 20 12.48 -2.93 -11.41
C GLY A 20 11.91 -2.38 -10.10
N CYS A 21 10.77 -1.68 -10.16
CA CYS A 21 10.08 -1.19 -8.97
C CYS A 21 9.64 -2.34 -8.04
N ALA A 22 9.05 -3.40 -8.60
CA ALA A 22 8.67 -4.60 -7.85
C ALA A 22 9.87 -5.29 -7.18
N MET A 23 11.04 -5.30 -7.83
CA MET A 23 12.27 -5.82 -7.24
C MET A 23 12.73 -4.98 -6.04
N SER A 24 12.64 -3.65 -6.10
CA SER A 24 12.97 -2.79 -4.96
C SER A 24 12.11 -3.10 -3.73
N TYR A 25 10.79 -3.27 -3.92
CA TYR A 25 9.87 -3.66 -2.83
C TYR A 25 10.22 -5.03 -2.27
N ARG A 26 10.55 -5.99 -3.14
CA ARG A 26 10.98 -7.32 -2.74
C ARG A 26 12.24 -7.27 -1.87
N MET A 27 13.25 -6.50 -2.27
CA MET A 27 14.50 -6.33 -1.52
C MET A 27 14.24 -5.73 -0.12
N ILE A 28 13.30 -4.79 -0.01
CA ILE A 28 12.87 -4.23 1.27
C ILE A 28 12.26 -5.35 2.15
N TYR A 29 11.35 -6.17 1.63
CA TYR A 29 10.74 -7.25 2.40
C TYR A 29 11.76 -8.32 2.83
N GLU A 30 12.67 -8.70 1.94
CA GLU A 30 13.79 -9.59 2.26
C GLU A 30 14.66 -9.00 3.38
N HIS A 31 14.96 -7.70 3.33
CA HIS A 31 15.73 -7.01 4.35
C HIS A 31 15.02 -7.01 5.71
N ILE A 32 13.71 -6.72 5.73
CA ILE A 32 12.87 -6.76 6.95
C ILE A 32 12.94 -8.14 7.61
N ILE A 33 12.76 -9.19 6.81
CA ILE A 33 12.73 -10.58 7.29
C ILE A 33 14.11 -11.00 7.78
N LYS A 34 15.15 -10.76 6.99
CA LYS A 34 16.55 -11.11 7.30
C LYS A 34 17.03 -10.47 8.60
N ASN A 35 16.64 -9.21 8.85
CA ASN A 35 17.06 -8.46 10.03
C ASN A 35 16.05 -8.48 11.18
N ASN A 36 14.97 -9.28 11.06
CA ASN A 36 13.94 -9.42 12.08
C ASN A 36 13.32 -8.08 12.55
N LEU A 37 13.05 -7.17 11.60
CA LEU A 37 12.49 -5.85 11.89
C LEU A 37 10.96 -5.94 12.04
N ASN A 38 10.43 -5.63 13.21
CA ASN A 38 9.01 -5.84 13.51
C ASN A 38 8.07 -4.82 12.84
N THR A 39 8.47 -3.55 12.80
CA THR A 39 7.69 -2.43 12.26
C THR A 39 8.65 -1.54 11.47
N VAL A 40 8.37 -1.34 10.18
CA VAL A 40 9.23 -0.56 9.30
C VAL A 40 8.41 0.49 8.57
N LEU A 41 8.94 1.71 8.50
CA LEU A 41 8.46 2.79 7.65
C LEU A 41 9.18 2.72 6.31
N VAL A 42 8.43 2.52 5.23
CA VAL A 42 8.91 2.54 3.85
C VAL A 42 8.51 3.86 3.21
N LEU A 43 9.46 4.51 2.54
CA LEU A 43 9.28 5.79 1.84
C LEU A 43 9.81 5.66 0.42
N GLU A 44 9.08 6.18 -0.55
CA GLU A 44 9.59 6.41 -1.90
C GLU A 44 10.54 7.63 -1.89
N ASP A 45 11.35 7.77 -2.93
CA ASP A 45 12.36 8.83 -3.07
C ASP A 45 11.74 10.23 -3.18
N ASP A 46 10.50 10.31 -3.65
CA ASP A 46 9.72 11.55 -3.76
C ASP A 46 8.77 11.79 -2.56
N ALA A 47 8.93 11.05 -1.46
CA ALA A 47 8.07 11.19 -0.29
C ALA A 47 8.26 12.51 0.46
N HIS A 48 7.17 13.27 0.64
CA HIS A 48 7.12 14.47 1.46
C HIS A 48 6.33 14.23 2.74
N ILE A 49 6.98 14.39 3.89
CA ILE A 49 6.38 14.20 5.22
C ILE A 49 5.82 15.53 5.73
N ASP A 50 4.52 15.54 6.07
CA ASP A 50 3.91 16.67 6.79
C ASP A 50 4.26 16.59 8.29
N PHE A 51 5.37 17.22 8.67
CA PHE A 51 5.84 17.24 10.06
C PHE A 51 4.84 17.86 11.04
N LYS A 52 3.92 18.73 10.59
CA LYS A 52 2.86 19.27 11.47
C LYS A 52 1.89 18.17 11.92
N LYS A 53 1.73 17.13 11.11
CA LYS A 53 0.88 15.96 11.38
C LYS A 53 1.66 14.76 11.93
N TRP A 54 2.98 14.83 12.04
CA TRP A 54 3.82 13.69 12.48
C TRP A 54 3.41 13.12 13.83
N HIS A 55 2.99 13.97 14.76
CA HIS A 55 2.46 13.58 16.07
C HIS A 55 1.22 12.64 16.01
N ILE A 56 0.58 12.50 14.84
CA ILE A 56 -0.54 11.58 14.62
C ILE A 56 -0.03 10.14 14.43
N LEU A 57 1.21 9.94 13.99
CA LEU A 57 1.80 8.62 13.79
C LEU A 57 1.79 7.79 15.08
N GLU A 58 2.14 8.40 16.22
CA GLU A 58 2.07 7.75 17.52
C GLU A 58 0.64 7.32 17.86
N LYS A 59 -0.34 8.19 17.61
CA LYS A 59 -1.77 7.89 17.83
C LYS A 59 -2.29 6.78 16.91
N ILE A 60 -1.72 6.67 15.71
CA ILE A 60 -2.01 5.57 14.77
C ILE A 60 -1.48 4.27 15.35
N LEU A 61 -0.21 4.22 15.76
CA LEU A 61 0.41 3.04 16.32
C LEU A 61 -0.36 2.52 17.55
N GLN A 62 -0.85 3.42 18.41
CA GLN A 62 -1.69 3.07 19.56
C GLN A 62 -3.10 2.56 19.18
N GLN A 63 -3.60 2.88 17.98
CA GLN A 63 -4.93 2.48 17.50
C GLN A 63 -4.91 1.21 16.65
N LEU A 64 -3.73 0.75 16.21
CA LEU A 64 -3.60 -0.46 15.42
C LEU A 64 -3.93 -1.69 16.28
N PRO A 65 -4.63 -2.70 15.72
CA PRO A 65 -4.72 -4.00 16.38
C PRO A 65 -3.34 -4.68 16.36
N GLU A 66 -3.07 -5.60 17.29
CA GLU A 66 -1.77 -6.28 17.39
C GLU A 66 -1.37 -7.03 16.11
N ASP A 67 -2.33 -7.53 15.35
CA ASP A 67 -2.14 -8.35 14.15
C ASP A 67 -2.23 -7.57 12.83
N TRP A 68 -1.92 -6.27 12.86
CA TRP A 68 -1.86 -5.43 11.66
C TRP A 68 -0.69 -5.83 10.74
N ASP A 69 -0.87 -5.62 9.43
CA ASP A 69 0.13 -5.97 8.43
C ASP A 69 0.68 -4.76 7.67
N LEU A 70 -0.18 -3.79 7.32
CA LEU A 70 0.22 -2.61 6.55
C LEU A 70 -0.61 -1.37 6.91
N VAL A 71 0.02 -0.19 6.89
CA VAL A 71 -0.68 1.09 7.05
C VAL A 71 -0.21 2.10 6.02
N TYR A 72 -1.09 2.50 5.10
CA TYR A 72 -0.82 3.61 4.20
C TYR A 72 -0.77 4.93 4.95
N LEU A 73 0.33 5.67 4.79
CA LEU A 73 0.51 7.01 5.35
C LEU A 73 0.38 8.11 4.28
N GLY A 74 0.52 7.73 3.00
CA GLY A 74 0.24 8.57 1.84
C GLY A 74 -0.52 7.80 0.76
N TYR A 75 -1.51 8.45 0.17
CA TYR A 75 -2.49 7.87 -0.76
C TYR A 75 -3.23 8.97 -1.54
N LYS A 76 -3.95 8.62 -2.63
CA LYS A 76 -4.77 9.56 -3.41
C LYS A 76 -6.05 9.93 -2.64
N ASP A 77 -6.40 11.22 -2.58
CA ASP A 77 -7.58 11.67 -1.80
C ASP A 77 -8.91 11.08 -2.30
N GLY A 78 -9.00 10.70 -3.58
CA GLY A 78 -10.16 10.03 -4.17
C GLY A 78 -10.48 8.66 -3.55
N GLU A 79 -9.47 7.96 -3.02
CA GLU A 79 -9.59 6.60 -2.47
C GLU A 79 -10.33 6.58 -1.12
N ILE A 80 -10.16 7.62 -0.31
CA ILE A 80 -10.88 7.74 0.98
C ILE A 80 -12.33 8.17 0.76
N ARG A 81 -12.56 9.03 -0.23
CA ARG A 81 -13.88 9.63 -0.47
C ARG A 81 -14.84 8.72 -1.26
N GLY A 82 -14.38 7.54 -1.71
CA GLY A 82 -15.20 6.61 -2.48
C GLY A 82 -15.55 7.11 -3.89
N TYR A 83 -14.79 8.08 -4.40
CA TYR A 83 -14.97 8.65 -5.75
C TYR A 83 -14.01 8.01 -6.75
N ILE A 84 -13.77 6.71 -6.64
CA ILE A 84 -13.24 5.96 -7.77
C ILE A 84 -14.48 5.30 -8.39
N PRO A 85 -15.06 5.90 -9.46
CA PRO A 85 -16.03 5.17 -10.28
C PRO A 85 -15.35 3.85 -10.62
N PHE A 86 -16.04 2.71 -10.53
CA PHE A 86 -15.51 1.35 -10.78
C PHE A 86 -14.95 0.58 -9.56
N ILE A 87 -14.70 1.17 -8.40
CA ILE A 87 -14.40 0.37 -7.19
C ILE A 87 -15.71 -0.15 -6.58
N SER A 88 -15.83 -1.47 -6.42
CA SER A 88 -16.97 -2.10 -5.77
C SER A 88 -17.05 -1.70 -4.28
N LYS A 89 -18.20 -1.87 -3.62
CA LYS A 89 -18.34 -1.55 -2.17
C LYS A 89 -17.29 -2.27 -1.31
N GLU A 90 -16.78 -3.40 -1.78
CA GLU A 90 -15.76 -4.22 -1.14
C GLU A 90 -14.38 -3.55 -1.16
N GLY A 91 -14.06 -2.78 -2.21
CA GLY A 91 -12.80 -2.03 -2.31
C GLY A 91 -12.84 -0.63 -1.69
N ALA A 92 -13.94 -0.21 -1.08
CA ALA A 92 -14.03 1.08 -0.39
C ALA A 92 -13.42 1.01 1.02
N THR A 93 -12.67 2.05 1.41
CA THR A 93 -12.16 2.15 2.78
C THR A 93 -13.29 2.25 3.81
N LYS A 94 -13.15 1.60 4.97
CA LYS A 94 -14.17 1.58 6.03
C LYS A 94 -13.65 2.21 7.30
N ARG A 95 -14.46 3.01 7.99
CA ARG A 95 -14.07 3.63 9.27
C ARG A 95 -13.65 2.56 10.28
N TYR A 96 -12.53 2.77 10.98
CA TYR A 96 -12.06 1.85 12.03
C TYR A 96 -11.90 2.56 13.37
N LYS A 97 -11.02 3.57 13.45
CA LYS A 97 -10.79 4.40 14.63
C LYS A 97 -10.67 5.88 14.21
N LYS A 98 -10.40 6.77 15.17
CA LYS A 98 -10.31 8.22 14.92
C LYS A 98 -9.30 8.55 13.82
N TYR A 99 -8.13 7.91 13.85
CA TYR A 99 -7.04 8.17 12.91
C TYR A 99 -6.83 7.05 11.89
N LEU A 100 -7.75 6.08 11.81
CA LEU A 100 -7.59 4.88 10.99
C LEU A 100 -8.88 4.49 10.27
N ARG A 101 -8.71 4.08 9.02
CA ARG A 101 -9.71 3.35 8.23
C ARG A 101 -9.11 2.02 7.80
N LYS A 102 -9.94 0.97 7.68
CA LYS A 102 -9.53 -0.25 6.97
C LYS A 102 -9.28 0.10 5.51
N ALA A 103 -8.15 -0.36 4.99
CA ALA A 103 -7.76 -0.14 3.60
C ALA A 103 -8.70 -0.88 2.66
N GLY A 104 -8.86 -0.33 1.46
CA GLY A 104 -9.59 -0.93 0.35
C GLY A 104 -8.66 -1.04 -0.86
N ALA A 105 -9.18 -0.78 -2.05
CA ALA A 105 -8.35 -0.61 -3.24
C ALA A 105 -7.62 0.75 -3.18
N HIS A 106 -6.31 0.71 -3.42
CA HIS A 106 -5.38 1.84 -3.31
C HIS A 106 -4.36 1.78 -4.45
N GLU A 107 -4.19 2.89 -5.17
CA GLU A 107 -3.36 2.96 -6.38
C GLU A 107 -1.97 3.58 -6.12
N LEU A 108 -1.68 4.04 -4.90
CA LEU A 108 -0.42 4.75 -4.57
C LEU A 108 0.22 4.33 -3.25
N THR A 109 1.55 4.36 -3.23
CA THR A 109 2.41 3.88 -2.14
C THR A 109 3.58 4.82 -1.86
N VAL A 110 3.36 6.14 -1.81
CA VAL A 110 4.46 7.09 -1.51
C VAL A 110 5.11 6.84 -0.13
N GLY A 111 4.34 6.31 0.82
CA GLY A 111 4.89 5.88 2.10
C GLY A 111 3.89 5.12 2.95
N TYR A 112 4.37 4.07 3.60
CA TYR A 112 3.56 3.16 4.40
C TYR A 112 4.37 2.51 5.54
N LEU A 113 3.66 2.10 6.59
CA LEU A 113 4.19 1.18 7.60
C LEU A 113 3.92 -0.26 7.17
N ILE A 114 4.84 -1.16 7.47
CA ILE A 114 4.66 -2.60 7.27
C ILE A 114 5.19 -3.38 8.48
N SER A 115 4.45 -4.41 8.88
CA SER A 115 4.91 -5.34 9.90
C SER A 115 5.75 -6.45 9.28
N LYS A 116 6.60 -7.12 10.07
CA LYS A 116 7.36 -8.29 9.58
C LYS A 116 6.46 -9.34 8.93
N LYS A 117 5.33 -9.65 9.58
CA LYS A 117 4.32 -10.60 9.07
C LYS A 117 3.75 -10.16 7.72
N GLY A 118 3.42 -8.88 7.59
CA GLY A 118 2.99 -8.30 6.30
C GLY A 118 4.06 -8.48 5.21
N ALA A 119 5.32 -8.21 5.53
CA ALA A 119 6.43 -8.39 4.59
C ALA A 119 6.61 -9.86 4.16
N GLU A 120 6.47 -10.82 5.07
CA GLU A 120 6.53 -12.25 4.77
C GLU A 120 5.44 -12.69 3.79
N ILE A 121 4.20 -12.23 4.02
CA ILE A 121 3.05 -12.53 3.16
C ILE A 121 3.27 -11.95 1.76
N LEU A 122 3.66 -10.67 1.67
CA LEU A 122 3.86 -9.98 0.40
C LEU A 122 5.07 -10.55 -0.36
N LEU A 123 6.17 -10.87 0.31
CA LEU A 123 7.34 -11.49 -0.32
C LEU A 123 6.98 -12.85 -0.94
N LYS A 124 6.25 -13.70 -0.19
CA LYS A 124 5.80 -15.00 -0.68
C LYS A 124 4.92 -14.86 -1.91
N LYS A 125 3.99 -13.91 -1.90
CA LYS A 125 3.07 -13.64 -3.02
C LYS A 125 3.79 -13.08 -4.26
N GLN A 126 4.91 -12.38 -4.07
CA GLN A 126 5.76 -11.82 -5.12
C GLN A 126 6.94 -12.75 -5.50
N THR A 127 6.82 -14.06 -5.24
CA THR A 127 7.80 -15.08 -5.66
C THR A 127 7.12 -16.17 -6.51
N PRO A 128 7.31 -16.20 -7.84
CA PRO A 128 8.05 -15.22 -8.67
C PRO A 128 7.33 -13.86 -8.74
N ILE A 129 7.99 -12.84 -9.31
CA ILE A 129 7.37 -11.51 -9.53
C ILE A 129 6.15 -11.67 -10.44
N GLN A 130 4.97 -11.29 -9.95
CA GLN A 130 3.69 -11.46 -10.65
C GLN A 130 2.85 -10.19 -10.72
N TYR A 131 3.22 -9.16 -9.95
CA TYR A 131 2.45 -7.92 -9.82
C TYR A 131 3.40 -6.72 -9.89
N THR A 132 2.86 -5.55 -10.26
CA THR A 132 3.51 -4.28 -9.94
C THR A 132 3.57 -4.09 -8.42
N SER A 133 4.39 -3.16 -7.92
CA SER A 133 4.49 -2.87 -6.47
C SER A 133 3.11 -2.61 -5.84
N ASN A 134 2.32 -1.72 -6.45
CA ASN A 134 1.02 -1.32 -5.91
C ASN A 134 -0.02 -2.41 -6.12
N GLY A 135 0.00 -3.04 -7.31
CA GLY A 135 -0.90 -4.15 -7.64
C GLY A 135 -0.75 -5.34 -6.71
N LEU A 136 0.46 -5.60 -6.19
CA LEU A 136 0.70 -6.65 -5.19
C LEU A 136 -0.06 -6.37 -3.90
N ILE A 137 0.13 -5.17 -3.33
CA ILE A 137 -0.45 -4.79 -2.04
C ILE A 137 -1.96 -4.71 -2.17
N GLU A 138 -2.47 -4.06 -3.23
CA GLU A 138 -3.91 -3.98 -3.50
C GLU A 138 -4.53 -5.38 -3.61
N ASN A 139 -3.91 -6.28 -4.39
CA ASN A 139 -4.41 -7.64 -4.55
C ASN A 139 -4.43 -8.40 -3.20
N ALA A 140 -3.41 -8.23 -2.36
CA ALA A 140 -3.36 -8.85 -1.04
C ALA A 140 -4.45 -8.30 -0.11
N ILE A 141 -4.76 -7.00 -0.18
CA ILE A 141 -5.84 -6.37 0.58
C ILE A 141 -7.20 -6.90 0.14
N LEU A 142 -7.47 -6.88 -1.18
CA LEU A 142 -8.76 -7.30 -1.73
C LEU A 142 -9.05 -8.79 -1.50
N ASN A 143 -8.03 -9.63 -1.43
CA ASN A 143 -8.15 -11.05 -1.10
C ASN A 143 -8.13 -11.33 0.43
N ASN A 144 -8.10 -10.30 1.28
CA ASN A 144 -8.00 -10.41 2.73
C ASN A 144 -6.77 -11.21 3.23
N GLU A 145 -5.69 -11.22 2.45
CA GLU A 145 -4.44 -11.90 2.82
C GLU A 145 -3.63 -11.07 3.83
N ILE A 146 -3.80 -9.74 3.81
CA ILE A 146 -3.20 -8.82 4.78
C ILE A 146 -4.25 -7.93 5.45
N LYS A 147 -4.05 -7.63 6.73
CA LYS A 147 -4.83 -6.65 7.49
C LYS A 147 -4.23 -5.26 7.31
N ALA A 148 -4.75 -4.53 6.33
CA ALA A 148 -4.27 -3.20 5.99
C ALA A 148 -5.17 -2.05 6.45
N PHE A 149 -4.55 -0.91 6.72
CA PHE A 149 -5.20 0.32 7.15
C PHE A 149 -4.70 1.54 6.37
N VAL A 150 -5.40 2.66 6.56
CA VAL A 150 -5.04 3.96 6.02
C VAL A 150 -5.12 4.99 7.13
N SER A 151 -4.09 5.83 7.26
CA SER A 151 -4.07 6.95 8.19
C SER A 151 -5.07 8.02 7.78
N VAL A 152 -5.83 8.58 8.71
CA VAL A 152 -6.64 9.78 8.47
C VAL A 152 -6.38 10.80 9.57
N PRO A 153 -5.83 12.00 9.28
CA PRO A 153 -5.42 12.49 7.97
C PRO A 153 -4.18 11.77 7.41
N LYS A 154 -3.93 11.89 6.10
CA LYS A 154 -2.64 11.51 5.50
C LYS A 154 -1.49 12.33 6.10
N ILE A 155 -0.36 11.66 6.30
CA ILE A 155 0.87 12.22 6.88
C ILE A 155 1.94 12.39 5.79
N ILE A 156 1.89 11.58 4.75
CA ILE A 156 2.86 11.56 3.65
C ILE A 156 2.16 11.92 2.34
N HIS A 157 2.87 12.68 1.52
CA HIS A 157 2.40 13.22 0.25
C HIS A 157 3.46 12.97 -0.82
N PRO A 158 3.08 12.67 -2.07
CA PRO A 158 4.05 12.67 -3.17
C PRO A 158 4.53 14.08 -3.44
N ASN A 159 5.83 14.23 -3.72
CA ASN A 159 6.39 15.48 -4.16
C ASN A 159 6.05 15.71 -5.65
N THR A 160 5.00 16.49 -5.92
CA THR A 160 4.53 16.74 -7.29
C THR A 160 5.42 17.70 -8.09
N THR A 161 6.54 18.15 -7.54
CA THR A 161 7.50 19.03 -8.22
C THR A 161 8.32 18.27 -9.26
N VAL A 162 8.45 16.95 -9.11
CA VAL A 162 9.19 16.07 -10.02
C VAL A 162 8.20 15.16 -10.74
N LYS A 163 8.31 15.05 -12.08
CA LYS A 163 7.48 14.11 -12.86
C LYS A 163 8.01 12.68 -12.67
N SER A 164 7.11 11.74 -12.43
CA SER A 164 7.46 10.31 -12.33
C SER A 164 8.06 9.81 -13.65
N SER A 165 9.15 9.07 -13.56
CA SER A 165 9.83 8.40 -14.69
C SER A 165 9.17 7.09 -15.13
N ILE A 166 8.16 6.61 -14.39
CA ILE A 166 7.42 5.37 -14.69
C ILE A 166 6.23 5.66 -15.61
N TRP A 167 5.64 6.85 -15.48
CA TRP A 167 4.44 7.26 -16.21
C TRP A 167 4.72 8.35 -17.26
N SER A 168 6.00 8.63 -17.53
CA SER A 168 6.48 9.62 -18.49
C SER A 168 6.50 9.11 -19.92
#